data_AF-A0A1S4DXH9-F1
#
_entry.id   AF-A0A1S4DXH9-F1
#
_cell.length_a   1.000
_cell.length_b   1.000
_cell.length_c   1.000
_cell.angle_alpha   90.00
_cell.angle_beta   90.00
_cell.angle_gamma   90.00
#
_symmetry.space_group_name_H-M   'P 1'
#
loop_
_entity.id
_entity.type
_entity.pdbx_description
1 polymer ?
#
loop_
_entity_poly.entity_id
_entity_poly.type
_entity_poly.pdbx_seq_one_letter_code
_entity_poly.pdbx_strand_id
1 'polypeptide(L)'
;MSPVNDAYKKKGLISSEHRIKLCNLACQSSEYVMVDPWEASQNSYQRTLTVLSRVKTSLCDRGLLSKGACWHKSGTSRQDKAHKIRCASSMDKKRSNAFGKKGMGESLKVMLVCGSDLLQSFATPGVWIRDQVKILCRDFGLVCIRREGQDVEKIISDDGILNENRNNIKIVDEIVPNQISSTRVRDCISRGLSIKYLTADEVIEYIREQHLYLNP
;
A
#
# COMPACT_ATOMS: atom_id res chain seq x y z
N MET A 1 5.37 -0.39 -2.89
CA MET A 1 4.44 -1.53 -2.74
C MET A 1 4.60 -2.13 -1.35
N SER A 2 3.50 -2.44 -0.65
CA SER A 2 3.55 -3.16 0.63
C SER A 2 2.76 -4.47 0.47
N PRO A 3 3.44 -5.63 0.37
CA PRO A 3 2.76 -6.92 0.30
C PRO A 3 2.04 -7.24 1.61
N VAL A 4 0.82 -7.76 1.52
CA VAL A 4 -0.01 -8.11 2.69
C VAL A 4 0.65 -9.19 3.54
N ASN A 5 0.34 -9.26 4.83
CA ASN A 5 0.76 -10.35 5.72
C ASN A 5 0.04 -11.68 5.43
N ASP A 6 0.69 -12.82 5.72
CA ASP A 6 0.12 -14.16 5.50
C ASP A 6 -1.10 -14.46 6.39
N ALA A 7 -1.22 -13.79 7.54
CA ALA A 7 -2.40 -13.87 8.40
C ALA A 7 -3.67 -13.26 7.78
N TYR A 8 -3.58 -12.68 6.57
CA TYR A 8 -4.76 -12.29 5.78
C TYR A 8 -5.63 -13.48 5.36
N LYS A 9 -5.06 -14.71 5.32
CA LYS A 9 -5.78 -15.98 5.08
C LYS A 9 -6.62 -16.01 3.80
N LYS A 10 -6.24 -15.24 2.77
CA LYS A 10 -6.88 -15.32 1.45
C LYS A 10 -6.56 -16.66 0.80
N LYS A 11 -7.59 -17.34 0.26
CA LYS A 11 -7.41 -18.60 -0.48
C LYS A 11 -6.42 -18.39 -1.63
N GLY A 12 -5.45 -19.31 -1.76
CA GLY A 12 -4.41 -19.26 -2.80
C GLY A 12 -3.32 -18.21 -2.57
N LEU A 13 -3.25 -17.61 -1.38
CA LEU A 13 -2.17 -16.70 -1.01
C LEU A 13 -0.92 -17.50 -0.64
N ILE A 14 0.12 -17.41 -1.47
CA ILE A 14 1.44 -17.98 -1.17
C ILE A 14 2.15 -17.15 -0.10
N SER A 15 3.22 -17.71 0.48
CA SER A 15 3.99 -17.07 1.55
C SER A 15 4.43 -15.65 1.20
N SER A 16 4.48 -14.81 2.23
CA SER A 16 4.90 -13.42 2.15
C SER A 16 6.33 -13.28 1.63
N GLU A 17 7.21 -14.22 1.98
CA GLU A 17 8.59 -14.28 1.47
C GLU A 17 8.64 -14.30 -0.07
N HIS A 18 7.91 -15.24 -0.70
CA HIS A 18 7.84 -15.30 -2.15
C HIS A 18 7.22 -14.04 -2.74
N ARG A 19 6.16 -13.49 -2.13
CA ARG A 19 5.50 -12.27 -2.63
C ARG A 19 6.41 -11.05 -2.55
N ILE A 20 7.18 -10.90 -1.47
CA ILE A 20 8.20 -9.85 -1.35
C ILE A 20 9.24 -10.00 -2.47
N LYS A 21 9.73 -11.22 -2.71
CA LYS A 21 10.72 -11.46 -3.78
C LYS A 21 10.17 -11.16 -5.16
N LEU A 22 8.97 -11.65 -5.49
CA LEU A 22 8.26 -11.34 -6.74
C LEU A 22 8.08 -9.83 -6.94
N CYS A 23 7.65 -9.13 -5.89
CA CYS A 23 7.50 -7.67 -5.90
C CYS A 23 8.84 -6.94 -6.14
N ASN A 24 9.94 -7.40 -5.54
CA ASN A 24 11.25 -6.79 -5.75
C ASN A 24 11.74 -6.97 -7.19
N LEU A 25 11.58 -8.18 -7.75
CA LEU A 25 11.93 -8.47 -9.14
C LEU A 25 11.10 -7.62 -10.11
N ALA A 26 9.78 -7.51 -9.87
CA ALA A 26 8.89 -6.71 -10.70
C ALA A 26 9.23 -5.21 -10.71
N CYS A 27 9.88 -4.69 -9.65
CA CYS A 27 10.21 -3.28 -9.52
C CYS A 27 11.69 -2.96 -9.71
N GLN A 28 12.53 -3.94 -10.03
CA GLN A 28 13.99 -3.77 -10.05
C GLN A 28 14.46 -2.72 -11.06
N SER A 29 13.72 -2.51 -12.15
CA SER A 29 14.01 -1.52 -13.18
C SER A 29 13.40 -0.14 -12.89
N SER A 30 12.65 0.01 -11.80
CA SER A 30 11.99 1.27 -11.44
C SER A 30 12.82 2.10 -10.47
N GLU A 31 13.05 3.36 -10.80
CA GLU A 31 13.68 4.34 -9.90
C GLU A 31 12.69 4.95 -8.89
N TYR A 32 11.38 4.73 -9.08
CA TYR A 32 10.31 5.39 -8.32
C TYR A 32 9.54 4.46 -7.41
N VAL A 33 9.50 3.15 -7.73
CA VAL A 33 8.71 2.17 -7.00
C VAL A 33 9.61 1.24 -6.21
N MET A 34 9.48 1.28 -4.89
CA MET A 34 10.17 0.36 -3.98
C MET A 34 9.20 -0.62 -3.31
N VAL A 35 9.72 -1.72 -2.77
CA VAL A 35 8.97 -2.66 -1.91
C VAL A 35 9.28 -2.38 -0.45
N ASP A 36 8.24 -2.29 0.36
CA ASP A 36 8.34 -2.18 1.82
C ASP A 36 7.78 -3.45 2.47
N PRO A 37 8.64 -4.35 2.98
CA PRO A 37 8.23 -5.65 3.50
C PRO A 37 7.61 -5.57 4.91
N TRP A 38 7.51 -4.38 5.51
CA TRP A 38 7.11 -4.25 6.91
C TRP A 38 5.75 -4.86 7.23
N GLU A 39 4.73 -4.65 6.39
CA GLU A 39 3.40 -5.23 6.62
C GLU A 39 3.49 -6.76 6.63
N ALA A 40 4.13 -7.31 5.60
CA ALA A 40 4.37 -8.73 5.45
C ALA A 40 5.16 -9.33 6.62
N SER A 41 6.09 -8.58 7.22
CA SER A 41 6.93 -9.07 8.32
C SER A 41 6.28 -9.03 9.71
N GLN A 42 5.03 -8.57 9.83
CA GLN A 42 4.34 -8.55 11.13
C GLN A 42 3.86 -9.94 11.55
N ASN A 43 3.68 -10.16 12.85
CA ASN A 43 3.17 -11.44 13.37
C ASN A 43 1.65 -11.63 13.14
N SER A 44 0.95 -10.58 12.70
CA SER A 44 -0.49 -10.59 12.47
C SER A 44 -0.88 -9.66 11.33
N TYR A 45 -2.09 -9.87 10.80
CA TYR A 45 -2.67 -9.02 9.77
C TYR A 45 -2.72 -7.57 10.23
N GLN A 46 -2.26 -6.66 9.38
CA GLN A 46 -2.32 -5.23 9.61
C GLN A 46 -3.42 -4.60 8.77
N ARG A 47 -4.10 -3.62 9.36
CA ARG A 47 -5.08 -2.83 8.64
C ARG A 47 -4.36 -1.82 7.75
N THR A 48 -4.92 -1.51 6.59
CA THR A 48 -4.37 -0.53 5.65
C THR A 48 -4.08 0.82 6.31
N LEU A 49 -4.97 1.29 7.20
CA LEU A 49 -4.75 2.52 7.97
C LEU A 49 -3.47 2.48 8.83
N THR A 50 -3.17 1.33 9.46
CA THR A 50 -1.94 1.15 10.25
C THR A 50 -0.70 1.27 9.36
N VAL A 51 -0.73 0.65 8.18
CA VAL A 51 0.38 0.69 7.21
C VAL A 51 0.63 2.12 6.74
N LEU A 52 -0.41 2.84 6.31
CA LEU A 52 -0.27 4.24 5.87
C LEU A 52 0.20 5.15 7.00
N SER A 53 -0.32 4.97 8.21
CA SER A 53 0.10 5.74 9.39
C SER A 53 1.59 5.54 9.68
N ARG A 54 2.08 4.30 9.60
CA ARG A 54 3.49 3.97 9.81
C ARG A 54 4.38 4.59 8.73
N VAL A 55 3.97 4.58 7.46
CA VAL A 55 4.70 5.26 6.37
C VAL A 55 4.76 6.77 6.62
N LYS A 56 3.64 7.39 6.97
CA LYS A 56 3.58 8.83 7.29
C LYS A 56 4.48 9.20 8.48
N THR A 57 4.46 8.41 9.55
CA THR A 57 5.35 8.60 10.71
C THR A 57 6.82 8.51 10.30
N SER A 58 7.21 7.48 9.54
CA SER A 58 8.59 7.33 9.04
C SER A 58 9.06 8.55 8.24
N LEU A 59 8.17 9.15 7.42
CA LEU A 59 8.48 10.37 6.67
C LEU A 59 8.55 11.62 7.57
N CYS A 60 7.68 11.75 8.58
CA CYS A 60 7.78 12.79 9.61
C CYS A 60 9.12 12.70 10.35
N ASP A 61 9.53 11.49 10.76
CA ASP A 61 10.75 11.25 11.54
C ASP A 61 12.02 11.58 10.74
N ARG A 62 11.97 11.39 9.41
CA ARG A 62 13.04 11.81 8.48
C ARG A 62 13.02 13.30 8.17
N GLY A 63 12.06 14.06 8.70
CA GLY A 63 11.90 15.49 8.43
C GLY A 63 11.38 15.82 7.02
N LEU A 64 10.83 14.82 6.31
CA LEU A 64 10.29 14.97 4.96
C LEU A 64 8.82 15.43 4.96
N LEU A 65 8.14 15.33 6.09
CA LEU A 65 6.79 15.86 6.32
C LEU A 65 6.79 16.84 7.49
N SER A 66 6.01 17.91 7.38
CA SER A 66 5.84 18.86 8.48
C SER A 66 5.09 18.20 9.65
N LYS A 67 5.57 18.44 10.87
CA LYS A 67 4.97 17.86 12.09
C LYS A 67 3.54 18.35 12.36
N GLY A 68 3.09 19.42 11.72
CA GLY A 68 1.69 19.87 11.77
C GLY A 68 0.69 18.87 11.16
N ALA A 69 1.17 17.91 10.36
CA ALA A 69 0.37 16.80 9.85
C ALA A 69 0.47 15.51 10.70
N CYS A 70 1.36 15.49 11.71
CA CYS A 70 1.57 14.38 12.62
C CYS A 70 0.70 14.63 13.86
N TRP A 71 -0.33 13.80 14.04
CA TRP A 71 -1.34 13.96 15.09
C TRP A 71 -0.70 14.10 16.48
N HIS A 72 -1.06 15.18 17.19
CA HIS A 72 -0.96 15.24 18.63
C HIS A 72 -1.81 14.10 19.23
N LYS A 73 -1.21 13.35 20.17
CA LYS A 73 -1.94 12.39 20.99
C LYS A 73 -3.08 13.11 21.73
N SER A 74 -4.31 12.95 21.29
CA SER A 74 -5.47 13.25 22.11
C SER A 74 -5.72 12.06 23.04
N GLY A 75 -5.55 12.28 24.35
CA GLY A 75 -6.11 11.40 25.39
C GLY A 75 -5.17 10.31 25.89
N THR A 76 -4.39 10.64 26.91
CA THR A 76 -3.91 9.67 27.89
C THR A 76 -5.10 9.09 28.66
N SER A 77 -5.42 7.81 28.46
CA SER A 77 -5.93 6.98 29.55
C SER A 77 -4.75 6.22 30.17
N ARG A 78 -4.71 6.23 31.51
CA ARG A 78 -3.67 5.57 32.30
C ARG A 78 -3.92 4.06 32.28
N GLN A 79 -3.25 3.33 31.41
CA GLN A 79 -2.78 1.94 31.56
C GLN A 79 -2.09 1.55 30.24
N ASP A 80 -1.21 0.55 30.27
CA ASP A 80 -0.37 0.08 29.15
C ASP A 80 0.97 0.81 28.98
N LYS A 81 1.71 0.85 30.09
CA LYS A 81 3.19 0.82 30.05
C LYS A 81 3.64 -0.63 29.93
N ALA A 82 4.11 -1.07 28.76
CA ALA A 82 5.19 -2.05 28.61
C ALA A 82 5.46 -2.36 27.13
N HIS A 83 6.51 -1.76 26.56
CA HIS A 83 7.58 -2.48 25.83
C HIS A 83 8.60 -1.43 25.37
N LYS A 84 9.58 -1.24 26.24
CA LYS A 84 10.67 -0.28 26.11
C LYS A 84 11.86 -1.05 25.55
N ILE A 85 12.08 -1.00 24.23
CA ILE A 85 13.35 -1.46 23.66
C ILE A 85 14.28 -0.25 23.58
N ARG A 86 15.28 -0.30 24.46
CA ARG A 86 16.50 0.50 24.46
C ARG A 86 17.22 0.30 23.14
N CYS A 87 17.53 1.40 22.45
CA CYS A 87 18.76 1.56 21.69
C CYS A 87 19.08 3.05 21.66
N ALA A 88 19.82 3.51 22.66
CA ALA A 88 20.52 4.79 22.63
C ALA A 88 21.97 4.49 23.01
N SER A 89 22.73 3.98 22.04
CA SER A 89 24.18 4.10 22.05
C SER A 89 24.55 5.40 21.36
N SER A 90 25.29 6.21 22.09
CA SER A 90 26.07 7.37 21.67
C SER A 90 26.69 7.20 20.28
N MET A 91 26.60 8.22 19.42
CA MET A 91 27.75 8.82 18.71
C MET A 91 27.32 9.92 17.72
N ASP A 92 27.98 11.06 17.89
CA ASP A 92 28.46 12.01 16.88
C ASP A 92 27.50 12.74 15.94
N LYS A 93 27.17 13.96 16.40
CA LYS A 93 26.98 15.12 15.52
C LYS A 93 28.26 15.37 14.72
N LYS A 94 28.26 15.03 13.42
CA LYS A 94 28.89 15.81 12.34
C LYS A 94 28.83 15.03 11.02
N ARG A 95 27.89 15.40 10.15
CA ARG A 95 28.14 15.48 8.71
C ARG A 95 27.11 16.37 8.03
N SER A 96 27.53 17.61 7.79
CA SER A 96 26.97 18.48 6.77
C SER A 96 27.24 17.86 5.38
N ASN A 97 26.22 17.71 4.54
CA ASN A 97 26.14 18.50 3.29
C ASN A 97 24.92 18.17 2.42
N ALA A 98 24.38 19.26 1.86
CA ALA A 98 23.90 19.39 0.49
C ALA A 98 22.82 18.42 -0.01
N PHE A 99 21.57 18.65 0.40
CA PHE A 99 20.47 18.64 -0.56
C PHE A 99 19.84 20.02 -0.55
N GLY A 100 19.89 20.68 -1.70
CA GLY A 100 19.53 22.08 -1.86
C GLY A 100 18.14 22.40 -1.31
N LYS A 101 18.05 23.51 -0.58
CA LYS A 101 16.81 24.26 -0.42
C LYS A 101 16.31 24.62 -1.82
N LYS A 102 15.29 23.91 -2.31
CA LYS A 102 14.55 24.31 -3.50
C LYS A 102 13.06 24.08 -3.23
N GLY A 103 12.27 25.14 -3.35
CA GLY A 103 10.81 25.08 -3.39
C GLY A 103 10.11 25.38 -2.07
N MET A 104 9.80 26.65 -1.82
CA MET A 104 8.68 27.05 -0.98
C MET A 104 7.40 26.71 -1.77
N GLY A 105 6.66 25.65 -1.39
CA GLY A 105 5.32 25.41 -1.92
C GLY A 105 4.77 23.98 -1.96
N GLU A 106 5.59 22.93 -1.93
CA GLU A 106 5.08 21.55 -2.08
C GLU A 106 5.18 20.75 -0.77
N SER A 107 4.03 20.55 -0.12
CA SER A 107 3.91 19.63 0.99
C SER A 107 3.83 18.20 0.45
N LEU A 108 4.77 17.35 0.83
CA LEU A 108 4.67 15.90 0.61
C LEU A 108 3.37 15.38 1.28
N LYS A 109 2.73 14.37 0.68
CA LYS A 109 1.50 13.76 1.19
C LYS A 109 1.52 12.26 0.93
N VAL A 110 1.08 11.48 1.92
CA VAL A 110 0.91 10.03 1.79
C VAL A 110 -0.52 9.77 1.36
N MET A 111 -0.70 9.06 0.24
CA MET A 111 -2.01 8.69 -0.31
C MET A 111 -2.06 7.18 -0.57
N LEU A 112 -3.26 6.60 -0.52
CA LEU A 112 -3.48 5.20 -0.92
C LEU A 112 -3.69 5.12 -2.43
N VAL A 113 -2.86 4.37 -3.14
CA VAL A 113 -3.08 4.05 -4.56
C VAL A 113 -3.86 2.75 -4.65
N CYS A 114 -4.97 2.73 -5.40
CA CYS A 114 -5.79 1.54 -5.57
C CYS A 114 -6.55 1.53 -6.90
N GLY A 115 -7.11 0.37 -7.28
CA GLY A 115 -8.11 0.29 -8.34
C GLY A 115 -9.50 0.67 -7.84
N SER A 116 -10.42 0.91 -8.78
CA SER A 116 -11.83 1.19 -8.49
C SER A 116 -12.55 0.06 -7.75
N ASP A 117 -12.07 -1.18 -7.86
CA ASP A 117 -12.59 -2.34 -7.15
C ASP A 117 -12.35 -2.26 -5.64
N LEU A 118 -11.18 -1.77 -5.21
CA LEU A 118 -10.92 -1.50 -3.80
C LEU A 118 -11.78 -0.33 -3.29
N LEU A 119 -11.88 0.74 -4.08
CA LEU A 119 -12.71 1.90 -3.72
C LEU A 119 -14.17 1.50 -3.50
N GLN A 120 -14.74 0.71 -4.41
CA GLN A 120 -16.09 0.16 -4.26
C GLN A 120 -16.24 -0.67 -2.98
N SER A 121 -15.21 -1.44 -2.62
CA SER A 121 -15.25 -2.25 -1.40
C SER A 121 -15.42 -1.43 -0.12
N PHE A 122 -15.04 -0.14 -0.10
CA PHE A 122 -15.22 0.74 1.07
C PHE A 122 -16.69 0.97 1.43
N ALA A 123 -17.58 0.86 0.45
CA ALA A 123 -19.03 0.97 0.63
C ALA A 123 -19.69 -0.38 0.99
N THR A 124 -18.96 -1.50 0.92
CA THR A 124 -19.52 -2.83 1.19
C THR A 124 -19.62 -3.08 2.71
N PRO A 125 -20.83 -3.30 3.26
CA PRO A 125 -21.00 -3.55 4.69
C PRO A 125 -20.18 -4.74 5.19
N GLY A 126 -19.55 -4.60 6.35
CA GLY A 126 -18.78 -5.66 7.00
C GLY A 126 -17.37 -5.90 6.45
N VAL A 127 -17.00 -5.32 5.30
CA VAL A 127 -15.64 -5.46 4.72
C VAL A 127 -14.67 -4.49 5.39
N TRP A 128 -15.10 -3.25 5.64
CA TRP A 128 -14.28 -2.20 6.23
C TRP A 128 -14.88 -1.64 7.51
N ILE A 129 -14.02 -1.25 8.45
CA ILE A 129 -14.42 -0.41 9.57
C ILE A 129 -14.63 1.01 9.04
N ARG A 130 -15.87 1.51 9.10
CA ARG A 130 -16.27 2.80 8.53
C ARG A 130 -15.46 3.97 9.06
N ASP A 131 -15.16 3.99 10.36
CA ASP A 131 -14.30 5.04 10.96
C ASP A 131 -12.89 5.05 10.37
N GLN A 132 -12.34 3.89 10.03
CA GLN A 132 -11.04 3.81 9.39
C GLN A 132 -11.09 4.27 7.93
N VAL A 133 -12.17 3.95 7.20
CA VAL A 133 -12.41 4.50 5.85
C VAL A 133 -12.47 6.02 5.90
N LYS A 134 -13.16 6.59 6.90
CA LYS A 134 -13.22 8.05 7.10
C LYS A 134 -11.84 8.65 7.30
N ILE A 135 -10.99 8.06 8.14
CA ILE A 135 -9.62 8.55 8.37
C ILE A 135 -8.77 8.40 7.10
N LEU A 136 -8.86 7.26 6.40
CA LEU A 136 -8.16 7.04 5.13
C LEU A 136 -8.52 8.12 4.11
N CYS A 137 -9.81 8.39 3.91
CA CYS A 137 -10.28 9.37 2.93
C CYS A 137 -9.98 10.81 3.35
N ARG A 138 -10.10 11.14 4.64
CA ARG A 138 -9.90 12.51 5.14
C ARG A 138 -8.41 12.88 5.28
N ASP A 139 -7.61 12.03 5.92
CA ASP A 139 -6.26 12.40 6.38
C ASP A 139 -5.15 12.00 5.41
N PHE A 140 -5.39 10.97 4.58
CA PHE A 140 -4.44 10.47 3.58
C PHE A 140 -4.90 10.82 2.18
N GLY A 141 -6.12 10.41 1.83
CA GLY A 141 -6.66 10.52 0.47
C GLY A 141 -6.30 9.32 -0.39
N LEU A 142 -6.93 9.26 -1.56
CA LEU A 142 -6.84 8.15 -2.48
C LEU A 142 -6.43 8.61 -3.87
N VAL A 143 -5.69 7.75 -4.57
CA VAL A 143 -5.51 7.81 -6.02
C VAL A 143 -6.12 6.51 -6.57
N CYS A 144 -7.30 6.64 -7.18
CA CYS A 144 -8.10 5.54 -7.68
C CYS A 144 -7.94 5.43 -9.20
N ILE A 145 -7.36 4.33 -9.66
CA ILE A 145 -7.25 4.00 -11.09
C ILE A 145 -8.55 3.33 -11.53
N ARG A 146 -9.26 3.93 -12.48
CA ARG A 146 -10.52 3.38 -13.00
C ARG A 146 -10.25 2.10 -13.77
N ARG A 147 -10.98 1.04 -13.43
CA ARG A 147 -11.02 -0.22 -14.18
C ARG A 147 -12.32 -0.31 -14.97
N GLU A 148 -12.29 -1.06 -16.06
CA GLU A 148 -13.42 -1.23 -16.98
C GLU A 148 -14.69 -1.70 -16.27
N GLY A 149 -15.84 -1.15 -16.69
CA GLY A 149 -17.15 -1.53 -16.17
C GLY A 149 -17.51 -0.92 -14.80
N GLN A 150 -16.70 0.01 -14.27
CA GLN A 150 -16.97 0.66 -12.98
C GLN A 150 -17.24 2.16 -13.13
N ASP A 151 -18.41 2.57 -12.64
CA ASP A 151 -18.81 3.97 -12.51
C ASP A 151 -18.31 4.52 -11.16
N VAL A 152 -17.07 5.05 -11.19
CA VAL A 152 -16.38 5.56 -10.00
C VAL A 152 -17.08 6.78 -9.42
N GLU A 153 -17.63 7.63 -10.27
CA GLU A 153 -18.41 8.82 -9.89
C GLU A 153 -19.63 8.40 -9.07
N LYS A 154 -20.38 7.42 -9.57
CA LYS A 154 -21.53 6.85 -8.85
C LYS A 154 -21.12 6.18 -7.54
N ILE A 155 -20.03 5.41 -7.53
CA ILE A 155 -19.50 4.80 -6.29
C ILE A 155 -19.22 5.87 -5.23
N ILE A 156 -18.62 7.00 -5.63
CA ILE A 156 -18.31 8.11 -4.72
C ILE A 156 -19.58 8.82 -4.26
N SER A 157 -20.52 9.12 -5.16
CA SER A 157 -21.74 9.84 -4.80
C SER A 157 -22.67 9.05 -3.89
N ASP A 158 -22.69 7.72 -4.03
CA ASP A 158 -23.61 6.84 -3.30
C ASP A 158 -23.14 6.56 -1.86
N ASP A 159 -21.85 6.73 -1.53
CA ASP A 159 -21.33 6.55 -0.18
C ASP A 159 -21.03 7.91 0.50
N GLY A 160 -21.70 8.18 1.62
CA GLY A 160 -21.55 9.46 2.34
C GLY A 160 -20.11 9.81 2.73
N ILE A 161 -19.29 8.83 3.15
CA ILE A 161 -17.89 9.08 3.52
C ILE A 161 -17.06 9.41 2.27
N LEU A 162 -17.26 8.68 1.17
CA LEU A 162 -16.54 8.95 -0.07
C LEU A 162 -16.93 10.32 -0.65
N ASN A 163 -18.23 10.63 -0.68
CA ASN A 163 -18.74 11.89 -1.21
C ASN A 163 -18.23 13.10 -0.41
N GLU A 164 -18.31 13.04 0.93
CA GLU A 164 -17.77 14.09 1.82
C GLU A 164 -16.29 14.37 1.56
N ASN A 165 -15.52 13.35 1.16
CA ASN A 165 -14.08 13.43 0.94
C ASN A 165 -13.67 13.43 -0.54
N ARG A 166 -14.61 13.66 -1.47
CA ARG A 166 -14.38 13.55 -2.93
C ARG A 166 -13.18 14.35 -3.43
N ASN A 167 -12.93 15.54 -2.86
CA ASN A 167 -11.81 16.40 -3.27
C ASN A 167 -10.43 15.78 -2.95
N ASN A 168 -10.39 14.85 -2.00
CA ASN A 168 -9.21 14.10 -1.57
C ASN A 168 -9.11 12.70 -2.23
N ILE A 169 -10.01 12.39 -3.15
CA ILE A 169 -9.98 11.18 -3.99
C ILE A 169 -9.64 11.63 -5.40
N LYS A 170 -8.48 11.23 -5.91
CA LYS A 170 -8.02 11.53 -7.27
C LYS A 170 -8.35 10.34 -8.16
N ILE A 171 -9.19 10.56 -9.16
CA ILE A 171 -9.55 9.53 -10.14
C ILE A 171 -8.55 9.64 -11.29
N VAL A 172 -8.03 8.50 -11.73
CA VAL A 172 -7.11 8.39 -12.86
C VAL A 172 -7.70 7.41 -13.85
N ASP A 173 -7.95 7.86 -15.06
CA ASP A 173 -8.46 7.01 -16.13
C ASP A 173 -7.32 6.24 -16.79
N GLU A 174 -7.50 4.93 -16.96
CA GLU A 174 -6.57 4.08 -17.69
C GLU A 174 -6.90 4.16 -19.20
N ILE A 175 -6.23 5.07 -19.91
CA ILE A 175 -6.48 5.31 -21.35
C ILE A 175 -6.25 4.05 -22.18
N VAL A 176 -5.26 3.23 -21.80
CA VAL A 176 -4.96 1.92 -22.39
C VAL A 176 -5.12 0.86 -21.31
N PRO A 177 -6.28 0.19 -21.23
CA PRO A 177 -6.59 -0.72 -20.13
C PRO A 177 -5.62 -1.90 -20.02
N ASN A 178 -5.06 -2.13 -18.83
CA ASN A 178 -4.26 -3.30 -18.51
C ASN A 178 -5.09 -4.30 -17.70
N GLN A 179 -5.79 -5.19 -18.40
CA GLN A 179 -6.74 -6.14 -17.80
C GLN A 179 -6.11 -7.44 -17.28
N ILE A 180 -4.84 -7.36 -16.86
CA ILE A 180 -4.11 -8.47 -16.24
C ILE A 180 -4.48 -8.55 -14.76
N SER A 181 -4.90 -9.73 -14.30
CA SER A 181 -5.19 -9.98 -12.88
C SER A 181 -4.41 -11.17 -12.37
N SER A 182 -3.99 -11.14 -11.10
CA SER A 182 -3.24 -12.26 -10.51
C SER A 182 -4.02 -13.58 -10.54
N THR A 183 -5.35 -13.54 -10.51
CA THR A 183 -6.19 -14.75 -10.66
C THR A 183 -6.04 -15.37 -12.03
N ARG A 184 -6.08 -14.56 -13.11
CA ARG A 184 -5.87 -15.04 -14.47
C ARG A 184 -4.45 -15.55 -14.69
N VAL A 185 -3.45 -14.84 -14.15
CA VAL A 185 -2.04 -15.27 -14.23
C VAL A 185 -1.85 -16.63 -13.54
N ARG A 186 -2.42 -16.83 -12.34
CA ARG A 186 -2.36 -18.13 -11.66
C ARG A 186 -3.08 -19.24 -12.44
N ASP A 187 -4.24 -18.96 -13.03
CA ASP A 187 -4.97 -19.92 -13.89
C ASP A 187 -4.11 -20.36 -15.08
N CYS A 188 -3.49 -19.41 -15.78
CA CYS A 188 -2.57 -19.70 -16.88
C CYS A 188 -1.43 -20.62 -16.43
N ILE A 189 -0.78 -20.32 -15.30
CA ILE A 189 0.31 -21.16 -14.76
C ILE A 189 -0.19 -22.57 -14.45
N SER A 190 -1.32 -22.72 -13.75
CA SER A 190 -1.87 -24.03 -13.38
C SER A 190 -2.27 -24.90 -14.59
N ARG A 191 -2.49 -24.26 -15.74
CA ARG A 191 -2.86 -24.93 -17.00
C ARG A 191 -1.66 -25.12 -17.94
N GLY A 192 -0.45 -24.76 -17.51
CA GLY A 192 0.76 -24.83 -18.33
C GLY A 192 0.77 -23.82 -19.49
N LEU A 193 -0.03 -22.76 -19.41
CA LEU A 193 -0.07 -21.70 -20.41
C LEU A 193 1.03 -20.67 -20.16
N SER A 194 1.56 -20.09 -21.23
CA SER A 194 2.55 -19.02 -21.14
C SER A 194 1.99 -17.78 -20.46
N ILE A 195 2.79 -17.18 -19.59
CA ILE A 195 2.56 -15.86 -18.99
C ILE A 195 3.56 -14.81 -19.47
N LYS A 196 4.30 -15.10 -20.55
CA LYS A 196 5.25 -14.14 -21.14
C LYS A 196 4.50 -12.86 -21.54
N TYR A 197 5.13 -11.71 -21.26
CA TYR A 197 4.57 -10.36 -21.47
C TYR A 197 3.40 -9.98 -20.54
N LEU A 198 2.97 -10.87 -19.63
CA LEU A 198 1.99 -10.52 -18.59
C LEU A 198 2.64 -9.99 -17.30
N THR A 199 3.95 -10.23 -17.14
CA THR A 199 4.79 -9.76 -16.03
C THR A 199 6.25 -9.71 -16.49
N ALA A 200 7.13 -9.16 -15.67
CA ALA A 200 8.58 -9.13 -15.91
C ALA A 200 9.17 -10.55 -16.02
N ASP A 201 10.18 -10.73 -16.89
CA ASP A 201 10.76 -12.04 -17.18
C ASP A 201 11.39 -12.67 -15.92
N GLU A 202 12.02 -11.89 -15.06
CA GLU A 202 12.65 -12.34 -13.82
C GLU A 202 11.62 -12.86 -12.81
N VAL A 203 10.40 -12.31 -12.85
CA VAL A 203 9.26 -12.83 -12.07
C VAL A 203 8.83 -14.20 -12.58
N ILE A 204 8.79 -14.39 -13.91
CA ILE A 204 8.44 -15.67 -14.54
C ILE A 204 9.49 -16.73 -14.18
N GLU A 205 10.77 -16.38 -14.26
CA GLU A 205 11.89 -17.26 -13.90
C GLU A 205 11.78 -17.71 -12.43
N TYR A 206 11.57 -16.77 -11.51
CA TYR A 206 11.44 -17.10 -10.09
C TYR A 206 10.22 -18.00 -9.80
N ILE A 207 9.07 -17.74 -10.45
CA ILE A 207 7.88 -18.61 -10.33
C ILE A 207 8.21 -20.04 -10.75
N ARG A 208 8.93 -20.19 -11.87
CA ARG A 208 9.32 -21.50 -12.43
C ARG A 208 10.29 -22.23 -11.50
N GLU A 209 11.31 -21.55 -10.99
CA GLU A 209 12.32 -22.12 -10.09
C GLU A 209 11.75 -22.56 -8.74
N GLN A 210 10.81 -21.81 -8.21
CA GLN A 210 10.17 -22.10 -6.92
C GLN A 210 8.89 -22.95 -7.06
N HIS A 211 8.57 -23.40 -8.28
CA HIS A 211 7.38 -24.21 -8.58
C HIS A 211 6.06 -23.61 -8.07
N LEU A 212 5.93 -22.28 -8.12
CA LEU A 212 4.78 -21.58 -7.57
C LEU A 212 3.55 -21.73 -8.48
N TYR A 213 2.37 -21.87 -7.88
CA TYR A 213 1.06 -21.88 -8.54
C TYR A 213 0.78 -23.08 -9.48
N LEU A 214 1.62 -24.12 -9.48
CA LEU A 214 1.42 -25.31 -10.34
C LEU A 214 0.25 -26.19 -9.89
N ASN A 215 -0.12 -26.16 -8.60
CA ASN A 215 -1.23 -26.94 -8.01
C ASN A 215 -2.04 -26.06 -7.03
N PRO A 216 -2.91 -25.16 -7.51
CA PRO A 216 -3.63 -24.18 -6.68
C PRO A 216 -4.81 -24.73 -5.86
#